data_AF-A0A2X2CXR9-F1
#
_entry.id   AF-A0A2X2CXR9-F1
#
_cell.length_a   1.000
_cell.length_b   1.000
_cell.length_c   1.000
_cell.angle_alpha   90.00
_cell.angle_beta   90.00
_cell.angle_gamma   90.00
#
_symmetry.space_group_name_H-M   'P 1'
#
loop_
_entity.id
_entity.type
_entity.pdbx_description
1 polymer ?
#
loop_
_entity_poly.entity_id
_entity_poly.type
_entity_poly.pdbx_seq_one_letter_code
_entity_poly.pdbx_strand_id
1 'polypeptide(L)'
;MSYSDIAIDKALLTLTDDQRKALAVLIEAEREHSSRWWTFLHEMRIRGELPQWAMEQEVGRHSDYERYEADRVAFNSALFGKKHHIRSKGEPEFVFISLLDDSSNLDLTRA
;
A
#
# COMPACT_ATOMS: atom_id res chain seq x y z
N MET A 1 0.57 22.81 -15.44
CA MET A 1 0.80 21.52 -16.11
C MET A 1 2.03 21.66 -16.97
N SER A 2 3.09 20.92 -16.66
CA SER A 2 4.32 20.89 -17.46
C SER A 2 4.04 20.15 -18.78
N TYR A 3 4.74 20.51 -19.86
CA TYR A 3 4.68 19.79 -21.13
C TYR A 3 5.06 18.30 -20.98
N SER A 4 5.87 17.96 -19.98
CA SER A 4 6.21 16.56 -19.66
C SER A 4 5.01 15.77 -19.16
N ASP A 5 4.12 16.38 -18.37
CA ASP A 5 3.00 15.71 -17.73
C ASP A 5 1.99 15.26 -18.80
N ILE A 6 1.71 16.12 -19.78
CA ILE A 6 0.81 15.83 -20.90
C ILE A 6 1.35 14.68 -21.78
N ALA A 7 2.68 14.62 -21.98
CA ALA A 7 3.31 13.57 -22.76
C ALA A 7 3.25 12.21 -22.05
N ILE A 8 3.45 12.21 -20.73
CA ILE A 8 3.33 11.01 -19.88
C ILE A 8 1.88 10.51 -19.90
N ASP A 9 0.90 11.37 -19.63
CA ASP A 9 -0.52 10.98 -19.61
C ASP A 9 -0.95 10.34 -20.94
N LYS A 10 -0.50 10.92 -22.05
CA LYS A 10 -0.79 10.38 -23.39
C LYS A 10 -0.14 9.02 -23.62
N ALA A 11 1.09 8.82 -23.15
CA ALA A 11 1.78 7.52 -23.23
C ALA A 11 1.06 6.46 -22.38
N LEU A 12 0.60 6.80 -21.17
CA LEU A 12 -0.13 5.88 -20.29
C LEU A 12 -1.48 5.45 -20.89
N LEU A 13 -2.14 6.36 -21.62
CA LEU A 13 -3.36 6.05 -22.38
C LEU A 13 -3.13 5.06 -23.52
N THR A 14 -1.93 5.05 -24.12
CA THR A 14 -1.60 4.16 -25.26
C THR A 14 -1.18 2.74 -24.86
N LEU A 15 -0.97 2.47 -23.57
CA LEU A 15 -0.62 1.13 -23.11
C LEU A 15 -1.75 0.13 -23.38
N THR A 16 -1.40 -1.03 -23.93
CA THR A 16 -2.34 -2.14 -24.06
C THR A 16 -2.64 -2.77 -22.71
N ASP A 17 -3.74 -3.52 -22.62
CA ASP A 17 -4.10 -4.20 -21.38
C ASP A 17 -3.03 -5.20 -20.91
N ASP A 18 -2.36 -5.88 -21.84
CA ASP A 18 -1.29 -6.83 -21.49
C ASP A 18 -0.02 -6.12 -21.01
N GLN A 19 0.29 -4.95 -21.57
CA GLN A 19 1.37 -4.10 -21.05
C GLN A 19 1.05 -3.59 -19.64
N ARG A 20 -0.19 -3.16 -19.38
CA ARG A 20 -0.63 -2.76 -18.03
C ARG A 20 -0.54 -3.92 -17.05
N LYS A 21 -0.94 -5.14 -17.43
CA LYS A 21 -0.80 -6.33 -16.57
C LYS A 21 0.67 -6.63 -16.25
N ALA A 22 1.55 -6.56 -17.24
CA ALA A 22 2.98 -6.79 -17.03
C ALA A 22 3.59 -5.74 -16.08
N LEU A 23 3.24 -4.46 -16.26
CA LEU A 23 3.65 -3.38 -15.36
C LEU A 23 3.14 -3.61 -13.95
N ALA A 24 1.88 -4.02 -13.78
CA ALA A 24 1.31 -4.31 -12.46
C ALA A 24 2.12 -5.38 -11.70
N VAL A 25 2.57 -6.44 -12.39
CA VAL A 25 3.41 -7.50 -11.77
C VAL A 25 4.77 -6.96 -11.35
N LEU A 26 5.44 -6.18 -12.20
CA LEU A 26 6.76 -5.62 -11.89
C LEU A 26 6.70 -4.62 -10.72
N ILE A 27 5.66 -3.78 -10.70
CA ILE A 27 5.44 -2.79 -9.64
C ILE A 27 5.12 -3.47 -8.32
N GLU A 28 4.32 -4.54 -8.30
CA GLU A 28 4.07 -5.28 -7.06
C GLU A 28 5.36 -5.90 -6.49
N ALA A 29 6.20 -6.47 -7.34
CA ALA A 29 7.48 -7.04 -6.90
C ALA A 29 8.42 -5.99 -6.30
N GLU A 30 8.50 -4.80 -6.90
CA GLU A 30 9.26 -3.68 -6.36
C GLU A 30 8.69 -3.22 -5.01
N ARG A 31 7.36 -3.11 -4.90
CA ARG A 31 6.69 -2.66 -3.68
C ARG A 31 6.79 -3.65 -2.53
N GLU A 32 6.86 -4.95 -2.81
CA GLU A 32 7.13 -5.97 -1.81
C GLU A 32 8.52 -5.77 -1.20
N HIS A 33 9.52 -5.51 -2.05
CA HIS A 33 10.86 -5.19 -1.61
C HIS A 33 10.88 -3.90 -0.77
N SER A 34 10.27 -2.81 -1.27
CA SER A 34 10.20 -1.52 -0.57
C SER A 34 9.48 -1.63 0.78
N SER A 35 8.43 -2.45 0.88
CA SER A 35 7.71 -2.71 2.15
C SER A 35 8.61 -3.45 3.15
N ARG A 36 9.41 -4.43 2.71
CA ARG A 36 10.38 -5.12 3.57
C ARG A 36 11.44 -4.15 4.12
N TRP A 37 11.96 -3.25 3.29
CA TRP A 37 12.92 -2.24 3.74
C TRP A 37 12.31 -1.29 4.76
N TRP A 38 11.08 -0.83 4.53
CA TRP A 38 10.38 0.01 5.50
C TRP A 38 10.25 -0.69 6.85
N THR A 39 9.88 -1.98 6.88
CA THR A 39 9.80 -2.76 8.12
C THR A 39 11.14 -2.81 8.86
N PHE A 40 12.25 -3.07 8.15
CA PHE A 40 13.56 -3.09 8.78
C PHE A 40 13.96 -1.72 9.35
N LEU A 41 13.70 -0.64 8.62
CA LEU A 41 13.99 0.72 9.09
C LEU A 41 13.11 1.10 10.29
N HIS A 42 11.85 0.69 10.29
CA HIS A 42 10.93 0.88 11.41
C HIS A 42 11.42 0.16 12.68
N GLU A 43 11.83 -1.11 12.56
CA GLU A 43 12.39 -1.89 13.65
C GLU A 43 13.69 -1.28 14.20
N MET A 44 14.63 -0.93 13.32
CA MET A 44 15.88 -0.27 13.70
C MET A 44 15.62 1.06 14.42
N ARG A 45 14.61 1.81 13.98
CA ARG A 45 14.21 3.06 14.63
C ARG A 45 13.69 2.82 16.05
N ILE A 46 12.80 1.85 16.24
CA ILE A 46 12.25 1.50 17.56
C ILE A 46 13.35 1.05 18.52
N ARG A 47 14.35 0.32 18.00
CA ARG A 47 15.49 -0.17 18.77
C ARG A 47 16.59 0.88 19.01
N GLY A 48 16.48 2.08 18.42
CA GLY A 48 17.51 3.12 18.51
C GLY A 48 18.79 2.80 17.73
N GLU A 49 18.72 1.86 16.77
CA GLU A 49 19.84 1.41 15.93
C GLU A 49 19.95 2.22 14.62
N LEU A 50 18.99 3.10 14.35
CA LEU A 50 18.99 3.94 13.15
C LEU A 50 20.02 5.07 13.28
N PRO A 51 20.90 5.29 12.28
CA PRO A 51 21.83 6.41 12.30
C PRO A 51 21.13 7.77 12.45
N GLN A 52 21.77 8.73 13.11
CA GLN A 52 21.17 10.04 13.40
C GLN A 52 20.70 10.78 12.14
N TRP A 53 21.52 10.79 11.08
CA TRP A 53 21.15 11.43 9.81
C TRP A 53 19.88 10.84 9.19
N ALA A 54 19.58 9.56 9.43
CA ALA A 54 18.37 8.90 8.94
C ALA A 54 17.16 9.18 9.86
N MET A 55 17.38 9.32 11.17
CA MET A 55 16.32 9.67 12.12
C MET A 55 15.71 11.05 11.84
N GLU A 56 16.55 12.00 11.42
CA GLU A 56 16.19 13.37 11.05
C GLU A 56 15.33 13.44 9.77
N GLN A 57 15.37 12.40 8.92
CA GLN A 57 14.61 12.31 7.67
C GLN A 57 13.25 11.63 7.85
N GLU A 58 12.79 11.40 9.08
CA GLU A 58 11.54 10.70 9.42
C GLU A 58 11.41 9.25 8.92
N VAL A 59 12.47 8.69 8.33
CA VAL A 59 12.51 7.34 7.75
C VAL A 59 12.09 6.29 8.78
N GLY A 60 11.21 5.37 8.38
CA GLY A 60 10.70 4.31 9.26
C GLY A 60 9.72 4.81 10.33
N ARG A 61 9.20 6.04 10.22
CA ARG A 61 7.99 6.47 10.97
C ARG A 61 6.72 6.04 10.25
N HIS A 62 5.61 6.03 10.97
CA HIS A 62 4.29 5.82 10.38
C HIS A 62 3.94 6.89 9.32
N SER A 63 4.31 8.16 9.54
CA SER A 63 4.09 9.25 8.57
C SER A 63 4.80 9.02 7.24
N ASP A 64 5.99 8.40 7.26
CA ASP A 64 6.72 8.03 6.05
C ASP A 64 5.97 6.93 5.26
N TYR A 65 5.39 5.97 5.97
CA TYR A 65 4.55 4.95 5.37
C TYR A 65 3.25 5.52 4.78
N GLU A 66 2.59 6.44 5.49
CA GLU A 66 1.37 7.10 5.01
C GLU A 66 1.62 7.87 3.71
N ARG A 67 2.76 8.57 3.62
CA ARG A 67 3.17 9.27 2.39
C ARG A 67 3.38 8.28 1.24
N TYR A 68 4.12 7.20 1.49
CA TYR A 68 4.29 6.14 0.50
C TYR A 68 2.94 5.55 0.05
N GLU A 69 2.01 5.31 0.97
CA GLU A 69 0.68 4.79 0.64
C GLU A 69 -0.14 5.78 -0.21
N ALA A 70 -0.07 7.08 0.10
CA ALA A 70 -0.74 8.11 -0.67
C ALA A 70 -0.20 8.18 -2.11
N ASP A 71 1.13 8.17 -2.27
CA ASP A 71 1.79 8.16 -3.58
C ASP A 71 1.44 6.89 -4.36
N ARG A 72 1.40 5.75 -3.67
CA ARG A 72 1.00 4.46 -4.24
C ARG A 72 -0.41 4.51 -4.81
N VAL A 73 -1.37 5.07 -4.05
CA VAL A 73 -2.77 5.21 -4.46
C VAL A 73 -2.91 6.19 -5.63
N ALA A 74 -2.21 7.32 -5.59
CA ALA A 74 -2.23 8.30 -6.67
C ALA A 74 -1.70 7.69 -7.97
N PHE A 75 -0.57 6.99 -7.91
CA PHE A 75 0.02 6.30 -9.05
C PHE A 75 -0.91 5.21 -9.60
N ASN A 76 -1.49 4.38 -8.73
CA ASN A 76 -2.39 3.32 -9.15
C ASN A 76 -3.63 3.90 -9.84
N SER A 77 -4.15 5.02 -9.33
CA SER A 77 -5.34 5.68 -9.87
C SER A 77 -5.05 6.23 -11.27
N ALA A 78 -3.87 6.82 -11.47
CA ALA A 78 -3.45 7.35 -12.76
C ALA A 78 -3.20 6.25 -13.81
N LEU A 79 -2.50 5.17 -13.45
CA LEU A 79 -2.05 4.15 -14.41
C LEU A 79 -3.07 3.03 -14.66
N PHE A 80 -3.82 2.63 -13.62
CA PHE A 80 -4.71 1.47 -13.66
C PHE A 80 -6.18 1.82 -13.41
N GLY A 81 -6.50 3.07 -13.06
CA GLY A 81 -7.85 3.45 -12.65
C GLY A 81 -8.31 2.79 -11.34
N LYS A 82 -7.35 2.34 -10.51
CA LYS A 82 -7.57 1.55 -9.29
C LYS A 82 -6.76 2.14 -8.15
N LYS A 83 -7.18 1.95 -6.91
CA LYS A 83 -6.48 2.43 -5.71
C LYS A 83 -5.54 1.39 -5.14
N HIS A 84 -5.99 0.14 -4.96
CA HIS A 84 -5.24 -0.84 -4.18
C HIS A 84 -4.93 -2.11 -4.98
N HIS A 85 -5.93 -2.69 -5.63
CA HIS A 85 -5.79 -4.02 -6.23
C HIS A 85 -5.55 -3.96 -7.74
N ILE A 86 -4.33 -3.60 -8.14
CA ILE A 86 -4.00 -3.34 -9.55
C ILE A 86 -4.07 -4.58 -10.46
N ARG A 87 -3.99 -5.80 -9.89
CA ARG A 87 -4.11 -7.08 -10.63
C ARG A 87 -5.52 -7.66 -10.74
N SER A 88 -6.43 -7.32 -9.83
CA SER A 88 -7.80 -7.85 -9.88
C SER A 88 -8.58 -7.18 -11.00
N LYS A 89 -9.64 -7.80 -11.52
CA LYS A 89 -10.46 -7.18 -12.59
C LYS A 89 -11.17 -5.90 -12.12
N GLY A 90 -11.50 -5.78 -10.83
CA GLY A 90 -12.07 -4.58 -10.20
C GLY A 90 -11.52 -4.38 -8.79
N GLU A 91 -11.88 -3.29 -8.13
CA GLU A 91 -11.62 -3.12 -6.70
C GLU A 91 -12.51 -4.11 -5.92
N PRO A 92 -11.96 -4.91 -5.00
CA PRO A 92 -12.76 -5.78 -4.15
C PRO A 92 -13.68 -4.93 -3.25
N GLU A 93 -14.94 -5.32 -3.17
CA GLU A 93 -15.85 -4.81 -2.14
C GLU A 93 -15.50 -5.50 -0.82
N PHE A 94 -15.01 -4.73 0.15
CA PHE A 94 -14.72 -5.26 1.48
C PHE A 94 -16.03 -5.44 2.25
N VAL A 95 -16.37 -6.69 2.55
CA VAL A 95 -17.47 -7.05 3.46
C VAL A 95 -16.91 -7.16 4.87
N PHE A 96 -17.25 -6.22 5.75
CA PHE A 96 -16.92 -6.31 7.17
C PHE A 96 -17.87 -7.30 7.84
N ILE A 97 -17.37 -8.49 8.17
CA ILE A 97 -18.08 -9.43 9.03
C ILE A 97 -17.79 -9.02 10.47
N SER A 98 -18.76 -8.38 11.12
CA SER A 98 -18.72 -8.17 12.56
C SER A 98 -18.91 -9.53 13.23
N LEU A 99 -17.83 -10.09 13.78
CA LEU A 99 -17.91 -11.20 14.73
C LEU A 99 -18.51 -10.63 16.02
N LEU A 100 -19.83 -10.55 16.09
CA LEU A 100 -20.52 -10.35 17.36
C LEU A 100 -20.24 -11.59 18.21
N ASP A 101 -19.57 -11.34 19.33
CA ASP A 101 -19.26 -12.29 20.40
C ASP A 101 -20.57 -12.87 20.94
N ASP A 102 -20.87 -14.12 20.56
CA ASP A 102 -22.00 -14.89 21.09
C ASP A 102 -21.63 -15.46 22.47
N SER A 103 -21.19 -14.59 23.38
CA SER A 103 -20.83 -14.95 24.75
C SER A 103 -22.03 -15.02 25.70
N SER A 104 -23.26 -14.92 25.19
CA SER A 104 -24.48 -15.14 25.96
C SER A 104 -25.00 -16.59 25.83
N ASN A 105 -24.24 -17.57 26.33
CA ASN A 105 -24.78 -18.85 26.84
C ASN A 105 -23.67 -19.66 27.53
N LEU A 106 -23.20 -19.18 28.69
CA LEU A 106 -22.63 -20.05 29.72
C LEU A 106 -23.49 -19.93 30.97
N ASP A 107 -24.58 -20.70 30.98
CA ASP A 107 -25.32 -21.06 32.18
C ASP A 107 -24.39 -21.89 33.09
N LEU A 108 -23.64 -21.20 33.95
CA LEU A 108 -22.93 -21.83 35.07
C LEU A 108 -23.89 -21.92 36.26
N THR A 109 -24.72 -22.96 36.26
CA THR A 109 -25.29 -23.48 37.49
C THR A 109 -24.18 -24.10 38.35
N ARG A 110 -23.78 -23.40 39.43
CA ARG A 110 -23.42 -23.97 40.76
C ARG A 110 -22.67 -22.95 41.64
N ALA A 111 -23.30 -22.57 42.74
CA ALA A 111 -22.75 -22.62 44.11
C ALA A 111 -23.93 -22.62 45.09
#